data_AF-A0A2S6I173-F1
#
_entry.id   AF-A0A2S6I173-F1
#
_cell.length_a   1.000
_cell.length_b   1.000
_cell.length_c   1.000
_cell.angle_alpha   90.00
_cell.angle_beta   90.00
_cell.angle_gamma   90.00
#
_symmetry.space_group_name_H-M   'P 1'
#
loop_
_entity.id
_entity.type
_entity.pdbx_description
1 polymer ?
#
loop_
_entity_poly.entity_id
_entity_poly.type
_entity_poly.pdbx_seq_one_letter_code
_entity_poly.pdbx_strand_id
1 'polypeptide(L)'
;MRTPFVQPLILFLLFGLPLTLFTQDAYAPGYLIDRNGKREEVQILQKDWRYNPSEIQIRRGNDQECISVPTEALREFSIPGKSRYVNFEVAIEKSSVSRTTRETTPPMQQVERVLLRVEVEGKAGMYSYLAPKVKKYFLSLDSGLPKQLVYTITRAPDGSISESRTFVRQLDRLLACDGNFSVPSELKYRIAELREVILDYNSCMEGGSRTVYENIPPATKPYRITLLQGIYRTDFKLIEREDNSVRVNSENRTVLRLGVEAEYVTPYAENMLSVLFRPSYYHFYASGYASAPEASQFVMDYSAFDLPLAVRYYRSVREDIKAYATGGIGVIVPFGELYENGQQVLKLKSRLSATADIGVRYRDQWSLAIGYEAQGNGLGGEALRSSTSGLQITTGYTLP
;
A
#
# COMPACT_ATOMS: atom_id res chain seq x y z
N MET A 1 46.46 9.29 33.01
CA MET A 1 46.32 10.45 32.10
C MET A 1 46.49 9.99 30.66
N ARG A 2 45.40 9.90 29.90
CA ARG A 2 45.29 9.92 28.42
C ARG A 2 43.88 9.45 28.05
N THR A 3 43.03 10.41 27.71
CA THR A 3 41.75 10.22 27.02
C THR A 3 42.01 10.30 25.51
N PRO A 4 41.38 9.46 24.66
CA PRO A 4 41.25 9.77 23.25
C PRO A 4 39.92 10.46 23.01
N PHE A 5 40.03 11.70 22.56
CA PHE A 5 38.97 12.60 22.14
C PHE A 5 38.67 12.31 20.66
N VAL A 6 37.73 11.42 20.36
CA VAL A 6 37.22 11.23 18.99
C VAL A 6 35.73 10.97 19.02
N GLN A 7 34.91 11.99 19.32
CA GLN A 7 33.48 11.99 19.02
C GLN A 7 32.90 13.40 19.26
N PRO A 8 32.96 14.29 18.27
CA PRO A 8 31.73 15.02 17.95
C PRO A 8 31.48 15.23 16.45
N LEU A 9 32.37 14.77 15.56
CA LEU A 9 32.26 15.10 14.12
C LEU A 9 31.14 14.34 13.39
N ILE A 10 30.72 13.17 13.89
CA ILE A 10 29.66 12.36 13.26
C ILE A 10 28.26 12.88 13.61
N LEU A 11 28.09 13.62 14.72
CA LEU A 11 26.79 14.15 15.11
C LEU A 11 26.39 15.40 14.30
N PHE A 12 27.37 16.11 13.71
CA PHE A 12 27.11 17.32 12.92
C PHE A 12 26.70 17.01 11.47
N LEU A 13 27.06 15.83 10.94
CA LEU A 13 26.70 15.43 9.57
C LEU A 13 25.24 14.99 9.42
N LEU A 14 24.54 14.68 10.53
CA LEU A 14 23.14 14.23 10.52
C LEU A 14 22.10 15.37 10.62
N PHE A 15 22.52 16.61 10.91
CA PHE A 15 21.61 17.75 11.10
C PHE A 15 21.77 18.86 10.05
N GLY A 16 22.68 18.72 9.09
CA GLY A 16 23.11 19.79 8.17
C GLY A 16 22.53 19.77 6.76
N LEU A 17 21.47 19.00 6.47
CA LEU A 17 20.80 19.06 5.16
C LEU A 17 19.57 19.98 5.27
N PRO A 18 19.62 21.23 4.79
CA PRO A 18 18.41 22.02 4.61
C PRO A 18 17.58 21.31 3.53
N LEU A 19 16.57 20.56 3.97
CA LEU A 19 15.51 20.04 3.12
C LEU A 19 14.69 21.24 2.64
N THR A 20 15.16 21.93 1.60
CA THR A 20 14.28 22.75 0.78
C THR A 20 13.36 21.79 0.03
N LEU A 21 12.30 21.37 0.73
CA LEU A 21 11.17 20.64 0.19
C LEU A 21 10.42 21.57 -0.76
N PHE A 22 10.95 21.77 -1.96
CA PHE A 22 10.15 22.26 -3.06
C PHE A 22 9.12 21.17 -3.36
N THR A 23 7.90 21.37 -2.86
CA THR A 23 6.75 20.56 -3.25
C THR A 23 6.48 20.83 -4.71
N GLN A 24 6.61 19.81 -5.56
CA GLN A 24 5.95 19.86 -6.86
C GLN A 24 4.45 19.70 -6.59
N ASP A 25 3.66 20.63 -7.12
CA ASP A 25 2.21 20.65 -6.91
C ASP A 25 1.56 19.37 -7.43
N ALA A 26 0.73 18.74 -6.60
CA ALA A 26 -0.20 17.67 -6.97
C ALA A 26 -1.18 18.06 -8.10
N TYR A 27 -1.19 19.35 -8.47
CA TYR A 27 -2.05 19.93 -9.48
C TYR A 27 -1.34 19.91 -10.84
N ALA A 28 -1.93 19.17 -11.79
CA ALA A 28 -1.45 19.12 -13.15
C ALA A 28 -2.24 20.12 -14.03
N PRO A 29 -1.59 20.79 -15.01
CA PRO A 29 -2.32 21.53 -16.03
C PRO A 29 -3.38 20.65 -16.70
N GLY A 30 -4.57 21.18 -16.87
CA GLY A 30 -5.71 20.49 -17.46
C GLY A 30 -6.77 21.47 -17.95
N TYR A 31 -7.87 20.93 -18.45
CA TYR A 31 -8.98 21.76 -18.91
C TYR A 31 -10.32 21.15 -18.50
N LEU A 32 -11.31 22.04 -18.37
CA LEU A 32 -12.73 21.71 -18.23
C LEU A 32 -13.48 22.19 -19.48
N ILE A 33 -14.52 21.46 -19.86
CA ILE A 33 -15.53 21.92 -20.81
C ILE A 33 -16.86 21.87 -20.09
N ASP A 34 -17.52 23.01 -19.96
CA ASP A 34 -18.84 23.10 -19.33
C ASP A 34 -19.96 22.57 -20.25
N ARG A 35 -21.20 22.56 -19.75
CA ARG A 35 -22.37 22.11 -20.53
C ARG A 35 -22.67 22.98 -21.77
N ASN A 36 -22.22 24.24 -21.78
CA ASN A 36 -22.39 25.17 -22.89
C ASN A 36 -21.25 25.04 -23.93
N GLY A 37 -20.27 24.17 -23.68
CA GLY A 37 -19.10 23.99 -24.54
C GLY A 37 -18.00 25.01 -24.31
N LYS A 38 -18.09 25.84 -23.26
CA LYS A 38 -17.02 26.77 -22.90
C LYS A 38 -15.87 25.98 -22.29
N ARG A 39 -14.69 26.12 -22.89
CA ARG A 39 -13.44 25.55 -22.40
C ARG A 39 -12.78 26.50 -21.40
N GLU A 40 -12.26 25.95 -20.31
CA GLU A 40 -11.52 26.66 -19.27
C GLU A 40 -10.23 25.90 -18.96
N GLU A 41 -9.08 26.56 -19.07
CA GLU A 41 -7.78 26.01 -18.63
C GLU A 41 -7.63 26.19 -17.12
N VAL A 42 -7.31 25.11 -16.41
CA VAL A 42 -7.21 25.06 -14.95
C VAL A 42 -6.05 24.16 -14.55
N GLN A 43 -5.68 24.16 -13.28
CA GLN A 43 -4.88 23.06 -12.74
C GLN A 43 -5.81 22.10 -12.00
N ILE A 44 -5.75 20.81 -12.32
CA ILE A 44 -6.59 19.76 -11.73
C ILE A 44 -5.74 18.96 -10.76
N LEU A 45 -6.24 18.75 -9.55
CA LEU A 45 -5.59 17.86 -8.58
C LEU A 45 -5.54 16.45 -9.16
N GLN A 46 -4.32 15.98 -9.44
CA GLN A 46 -4.10 14.64 -9.95
C GLN A 46 -4.29 13.63 -8.81
N LYS A 47 -5.45 12.97 -8.79
CA LYS A 47 -5.66 11.78 -7.97
C LYS A 47 -5.59 10.54 -8.85
N ASP A 48 -5.08 9.45 -8.31
CA ASP A 48 -5.18 8.13 -8.93
C ASP A 48 -6.62 7.60 -8.81
N TRP A 49 -7.54 8.19 -9.58
CA TRP A 49 -8.96 7.87 -9.54
C TRP A 49 -9.22 6.42 -9.97
N ARG A 50 -9.31 5.53 -8.98
CA ARG A 50 -9.76 4.13 -9.16
C ARG A 50 -11.20 4.05 -9.70
N TYR A 51 -12.03 5.02 -9.36
CA TYR A 51 -13.43 5.13 -9.76
C TYR A 51 -13.66 6.45 -10.51
N ASN A 52 -14.71 6.50 -11.31
CA ASN A 52 -15.10 7.74 -12.00
C ASN A 52 -15.52 8.77 -10.93
N PRO A 53 -14.86 9.93 -10.84
CA PRO A 53 -15.10 10.88 -9.76
C PRO A 53 -16.45 11.57 -9.89
N SER A 54 -17.16 11.76 -8.78
CA SER A 54 -18.34 12.63 -8.70
C SER A 54 -17.98 14.11 -8.60
N GLU A 55 -16.76 14.41 -8.15
CA GLU A 55 -16.20 15.75 -8.05
C GLU A 55 -14.69 15.76 -8.31
N ILE A 56 -14.18 16.87 -8.81
CA ILE A 56 -12.74 17.12 -9.00
C ILE A 56 -12.34 18.41 -8.30
N GLN A 57 -11.09 18.48 -7.85
CA GLN A 57 -10.51 19.68 -7.25
C GLN A 57 -9.68 20.43 -8.27
N ILE A 58 -9.87 21.74 -8.37
CA ILE A 58 -9.17 22.61 -9.32
C ILE A 58 -8.59 23.86 -8.66
N ARG A 59 -7.63 24.48 -9.35
CA ARG A 59 -7.13 25.84 -9.11
C ARG A 59 -7.22 26.67 -10.40
N ARG A 60 -7.53 27.96 -10.25
CA ARG A 60 -7.60 28.92 -11.37
C ARG A 60 -6.44 29.92 -11.26
N GLY A 61 -5.55 29.93 -12.25
CA GLY A 61 -4.38 30.83 -12.26
C GLY A 61 -3.42 30.59 -11.08
N ASN A 62 -2.81 31.66 -10.56
CA ASN A 62 -1.93 31.62 -9.39
C ASN A 62 -2.69 31.63 -8.05
N ASP A 63 -4.01 31.46 -8.08
CA ASP A 63 -4.83 31.47 -6.89
C ASP A 63 -4.56 30.21 -6.05
N GLN A 64 -4.38 30.38 -4.73
CA GLN A 64 -4.06 29.28 -3.82
C GLN A 64 -5.31 28.50 -3.40
N GLU A 65 -6.50 29.06 -3.60
CA GLU A 65 -7.76 28.42 -3.19
C GLU A 65 -8.14 27.25 -4.10
N CYS A 66 -8.37 26.10 -3.47
CA CYS A 66 -8.85 24.89 -4.13
C CYS A 66 -10.38 24.93 -4.22
N ILE A 67 -10.91 24.72 -5.42
CA ILE A 67 -12.36 24.69 -5.69
C ILE A 67 -12.78 23.25 -6.02
N SER A 68 -13.82 22.74 -5.36
CA SER A 68 -14.46 21.48 -5.75
C SER A 68 -15.50 21.73 -6.85
N VAL A 69 -15.41 20.96 -7.93
CA VAL A 69 -16.33 21.04 -9.08
C VAL A 69 -17.03 19.69 -9.25
N PRO A 70 -18.37 19.64 -9.19
CA PRO A 70 -19.12 18.41 -9.45
C PRO A 70 -19.00 18.03 -10.92
N THR A 71 -18.64 16.77 -11.21
CA THR A 71 -18.37 16.33 -12.59
C THR A 71 -19.63 16.23 -13.43
N GLU A 72 -20.81 16.14 -12.83
CA GLU A 72 -22.11 16.22 -13.50
C GLU A 72 -22.37 17.59 -14.16
N ALA A 73 -21.75 18.67 -13.65
CA ALA A 73 -21.86 20.01 -14.21
C ALA A 73 -20.99 20.19 -15.47
N LEU A 74 -20.12 19.22 -15.75
CA LEU A 74 -19.19 19.27 -16.87
C LEU A 74 -19.73 18.51 -18.07
N ARG A 75 -19.31 18.93 -19.26
CA ARG A 75 -19.36 18.09 -20.45
C ARG A 75 -18.15 17.16 -20.48
N GLU A 76 -16.98 17.68 -20.15
CA GLU A 76 -15.71 16.95 -20.18
C GLU A 76 -14.68 17.60 -19.25
N PHE A 77 -13.72 16.81 -18.78
CA PHE A 77 -12.46 17.35 -18.28
C PHE A 77 -11.30 16.44 -18.69
N SER A 78 -10.10 17.01 -18.74
CA SER A 78 -8.89 16.24 -19.01
C SER A 78 -7.67 16.82 -18.32
N ILE A 79 -6.76 15.91 -17.95
CA ILE A 79 -5.36 16.20 -17.69
C ILE A 79 -4.61 15.65 -18.91
N PRO A 80 -4.14 16.51 -19.84
CA PRO A 80 -3.49 16.09 -21.07
C PRO A 80 -2.37 15.06 -20.84
N GLY A 81 -2.36 14.01 -21.66
CA GLY A 81 -1.41 12.91 -21.56
C GLY A 81 -1.64 11.93 -20.40
N LYS A 82 -2.62 12.19 -19.50
CA LYS A 82 -2.89 11.33 -18.33
C LYS A 82 -4.30 10.76 -18.33
N SER A 83 -5.32 11.63 -18.40
CA SER A 83 -6.71 11.19 -18.36
C SER A 83 -7.67 12.12 -19.04
N ARG A 84 -8.75 11.56 -19.59
CA ARG A 84 -9.88 12.30 -20.14
C ARG A 84 -11.17 11.64 -19.69
N TYR A 85 -12.16 12.46 -19.32
CA TYR A 85 -13.48 12.03 -18.88
C TYR A 85 -14.55 12.85 -19.58
N VAL A 86 -15.57 12.18 -20.09
CA VAL A 86 -16.64 12.81 -20.89
C VAL A 86 -17.99 12.33 -20.39
N ASN A 87 -18.91 13.26 -20.17
CA ASN A 87 -20.30 12.92 -19.88
C ASN A 87 -21.05 12.59 -21.17
N PHE A 88 -21.63 11.39 -21.22
CA PHE A 88 -22.50 10.96 -22.31
C PHE A 88 -23.90 10.63 -21.81
N GLU A 89 -24.91 10.81 -22.66
CA GLU A 89 -26.25 10.26 -22.46
C GLU A 89 -26.30 8.88 -23.09
N VAL A 90 -26.17 7.84 -22.26
CA VAL A 90 -26.03 6.45 -22.71
C VAL A 90 -26.96 5.53 -21.96
N ALA A 91 -27.43 4.50 -22.65
CA ALA A 91 -28.13 3.38 -22.05
C ALA A 91 -27.13 2.59 -21.20
N ILE A 92 -27.29 2.64 -19.88
CA ILE A 92 -26.44 1.95 -18.91
C ILE A 92 -27.27 1.07 -17.98
N GLU A 93 -26.71 -0.08 -17.65
CA GLU A 93 -27.20 -0.97 -16.60
C GLU A 93 -26.13 -1.00 -15.50
N LYS A 94 -26.41 -0.39 -14.34
CA LYS A 94 -25.41 -0.12 -13.27
C LYS A 94 -25.25 -1.23 -12.22
N SER A 95 -25.93 -2.37 -12.34
CA SER A 95 -25.78 -3.45 -11.35
C SER A 95 -24.37 -4.05 -11.35
N SER A 96 -24.01 -4.66 -10.21
CA SER A 96 -22.83 -5.49 -10.09
C SER A 96 -22.80 -6.56 -11.18
N VAL A 97 -21.63 -6.80 -11.75
CA VAL A 97 -21.41 -7.86 -12.76
C VAL A 97 -21.82 -9.23 -12.21
N SER A 98 -21.64 -9.47 -10.91
CA SER A 98 -22.09 -10.68 -10.21
C SER A 98 -23.46 -10.47 -9.57
N ARG A 99 -24.44 -11.26 -9.99
CA ARG A 99 -25.82 -11.27 -9.46
C ARG A 99 -26.10 -12.57 -8.70
N THR A 100 -26.97 -12.49 -7.70
CA THR A 100 -27.61 -13.68 -7.12
C THR A 100 -29.02 -13.83 -7.71
N THR A 101 -29.48 -15.06 -7.94
CA THR A 101 -30.82 -15.37 -8.50
C THR A 101 -32.00 -14.87 -7.67
N ARG A 102 -31.78 -14.28 -6.49
CA ARG A 102 -32.84 -13.67 -5.68
C ARG A 102 -33.30 -12.29 -6.19
N GLU A 103 -32.56 -11.67 -7.10
CA GLU A 103 -32.98 -10.43 -7.76
C GLU A 103 -33.97 -10.76 -8.89
N THR A 104 -35.26 -10.71 -8.58
CA THR A 104 -36.37 -11.09 -9.48
C THR A 104 -36.64 -10.09 -10.60
N THR A 105 -36.13 -8.86 -10.49
CA THR A 105 -36.25 -7.85 -11.55
C THR A 105 -35.04 -7.95 -12.49
N PRO A 106 -35.25 -8.23 -13.79
CA PRO A 106 -34.17 -8.20 -14.76
C PRO A 106 -33.63 -6.76 -14.84
N PRO A 107 -32.31 -6.56 -14.78
CA PRO A 107 -31.75 -5.23 -14.80
C PRO A 107 -31.94 -4.66 -16.22
N MET A 108 -32.62 -3.52 -16.30
CA MET A 108 -32.90 -2.83 -17.56
C MET A 108 -31.91 -1.68 -17.74
N GLN A 109 -31.43 -1.51 -18.97
CA GLN A 109 -30.68 -0.32 -19.30
C GLN A 109 -31.58 0.91 -19.20
N GLN A 110 -31.09 1.95 -18.55
CA GLN A 110 -31.72 3.26 -18.50
C GLN A 110 -30.81 4.27 -19.18
N VAL A 111 -31.39 5.21 -19.91
CA VAL A 111 -30.62 6.31 -20.49
C VAL A 111 -30.30 7.28 -19.36
N GLU A 112 -29.02 7.40 -19.05
CA GLU A 112 -28.52 8.28 -18.01
C GLU A 112 -27.37 9.13 -18.54
N ARG A 113 -27.19 10.31 -17.96
CA ARG A 113 -25.97 11.11 -18.16
C ARG A 113 -24.87 10.55 -17.26
N VAL A 114 -23.85 9.96 -17.86
CA VAL A 114 -22.78 9.27 -17.15
C VAL A 114 -21.42 9.82 -17.55
N LEU A 115 -20.61 10.15 -16.55
CA LEU A 115 -19.19 10.46 -16.75
C LEU A 115 -18.45 9.18 -17.08
N LEU A 116 -18.05 9.00 -18.34
CA LEU A 116 -17.21 7.90 -18.79
C LEU A 116 -15.75 8.34 -18.85
N ARG A 117 -14.85 7.48 -18.39
CA ARG A 117 -13.41 7.65 -18.59
C ARG A 117 -13.07 7.18 -20.00
N VAL A 118 -12.35 8.00 -20.76
CA VAL A 118 -11.83 7.60 -22.07
C VAL A 118 -10.62 6.69 -21.85
N GLU A 119 -10.63 5.50 -22.43
CA GLU A 119 -9.55 4.52 -22.30
C GLU A 119 -8.68 4.48 -23.56
N VAL A 120 -9.34 4.52 -24.73
CA VAL A 120 -8.71 4.49 -26.04
C VAL A 120 -9.45 5.45 -26.95
N GLU A 121 -8.69 6.29 -27.64
CA GLU A 121 -9.17 7.10 -28.76
C GLU A 121 -8.72 6.50 -30.08
N GLY A 122 -9.59 6.59 -31.08
CA GLY A 122 -9.38 6.10 -32.44
C GLY A 122 -10.71 5.88 -33.13
N LYS A 123 -10.67 5.21 -34.29
CA LYS A 123 -11.88 4.82 -35.04
C LYS A 123 -12.88 4.06 -34.17
N ALA A 124 -12.39 3.11 -33.38
CA ALA A 124 -13.06 2.58 -32.22
C ALA A 124 -12.60 3.29 -30.94
N GLY A 125 -13.53 3.94 -30.26
CA GLY A 125 -13.32 4.51 -28.94
C GLY A 125 -13.72 3.54 -27.85
N MET A 126 -12.86 3.37 -26.83
CA MET A 126 -13.17 2.58 -25.64
C MET A 126 -13.34 3.48 -24.43
N TYR A 127 -14.37 3.21 -23.63
CA TYR A 127 -14.65 3.97 -22.40
C TYR A 127 -14.96 3.05 -21.23
N SER A 128 -14.83 3.57 -20.01
CA SER A 128 -15.18 2.85 -18.79
C SER A 128 -15.99 3.68 -17.80
N TYR A 129 -16.88 2.99 -17.09
CA TYR A 129 -17.54 3.43 -15.87
C TYR A 129 -17.18 2.48 -14.74
N LEU A 130 -16.41 2.99 -13.78
CA LEU A 130 -15.93 2.24 -12.62
C LEU A 130 -16.50 2.87 -11.35
N ALA A 131 -17.21 2.07 -10.56
CA ALA A 131 -17.68 2.43 -9.23
C ALA A 131 -17.52 1.21 -8.28
N PRO A 132 -17.73 1.36 -6.96
CA PRO A 132 -17.66 0.23 -6.05
C PRO A 132 -18.55 -0.94 -6.52
N LYS A 133 -17.93 -2.10 -6.80
CA LYS A 133 -18.57 -3.32 -7.34
C LYS A 133 -19.18 -3.20 -8.74
N VAL A 134 -19.09 -2.06 -9.41
CA VAL A 134 -19.64 -1.81 -10.75
C VAL A 134 -18.50 -1.57 -11.72
N LYS A 135 -18.45 -2.38 -12.78
CA LYS A 135 -17.50 -2.20 -13.90
C LYS A 135 -18.29 -2.33 -15.19
N LYS A 136 -18.33 -1.27 -15.96
CA LYS A 136 -19.02 -1.24 -17.26
C LYS A 136 -18.06 -0.65 -18.28
N TYR A 137 -17.91 -1.34 -19.41
CA TYR A 137 -17.10 -0.87 -20.53
C TYR A 137 -18.00 -0.52 -21.70
N PHE A 138 -17.58 0.44 -22.50
CA PHE A 138 -18.34 0.93 -23.65
C PHE A 138 -17.48 0.99 -24.89
N LEU A 139 -18.11 0.77 -26.03
CA LEU A 139 -17.51 0.89 -27.36
C LEU A 139 -18.25 1.96 -28.15
N SER A 140 -17.51 2.83 -28.82
CA SER A 140 -17.99 3.72 -29.87
C SER A 140 -17.25 3.42 -31.17
N LEU A 141 -17.91 3.62 -32.30
CA LEU A 141 -17.31 3.59 -33.64
C LEU A 141 -17.54 4.93 -34.32
N ASP A 142 -16.54 5.41 -35.04
CA ASP A 142 -16.57 6.66 -35.83
C ASP A 142 -17.07 7.85 -34.99
N SER A 143 -16.64 7.93 -33.73
CA SER A 143 -17.06 8.93 -32.75
C SER A 143 -18.57 8.97 -32.44
N GLY A 144 -19.30 7.88 -32.70
CA GLY A 144 -20.71 7.71 -32.34
C GLY A 144 -20.96 7.63 -30.83
N LEU A 145 -22.23 7.49 -30.44
CA LEU A 145 -22.60 7.31 -29.03
C LEU A 145 -22.05 5.99 -28.47
N PRO A 146 -21.33 6.01 -27.32
CA PRO A 146 -20.81 4.79 -26.71
C PRO A 146 -21.91 3.81 -26.30
N LYS A 147 -21.78 2.54 -26.69
CA LYS A 147 -22.69 1.46 -26.35
C LYS A 147 -22.05 0.54 -25.33
N GLN A 148 -22.80 0.16 -24.29
CA GLN A 148 -22.30 -0.73 -23.25
C GLN A 148 -21.98 -2.13 -23.80
N LEU A 149 -20.80 -2.64 -23.46
CA LEU A 149 -20.39 -4.03 -23.63
C LEU A 149 -21.00 -4.87 -22.49
N VAL A 150 -21.91 -5.78 -22.83
CA VAL A 150 -22.75 -6.50 -21.87
C VAL A 150 -22.09 -7.78 -21.38
N TYR A 151 -21.91 -7.85 -20.07
CA TYR A 151 -21.36 -9.00 -19.38
C TYR A 151 -22.13 -9.27 -18.09
N THR A 152 -22.61 -10.49 -17.93
CA THR A 152 -23.47 -10.88 -16.81
C THR A 152 -22.99 -12.18 -16.20
N ILE A 153 -22.86 -12.21 -14.87
CA ILE A 153 -22.63 -13.42 -14.09
C ILE A 153 -23.85 -13.63 -13.19
N THR A 154 -24.47 -14.80 -13.27
CA THR A 154 -25.60 -15.19 -12.44
C THR A 154 -25.21 -16.36 -11.55
N ARG A 155 -25.42 -16.24 -10.24
CA ARG A 155 -25.26 -17.34 -9.29
C ARG A 155 -26.62 -17.89 -8.90
N ALA A 156 -26.86 -19.18 -9.17
CA ALA A 156 -28.07 -19.89 -8.78
C ALA A 156 -28.06 -20.26 -7.28
N PRO A 157 -29.23 -20.63 -6.69
CA PRO A 157 -29.33 -20.91 -5.26
C PRO A 157 -28.48 -22.09 -4.79
N ASP A 158 -28.21 -23.04 -5.69
CA ASP A 158 -27.33 -24.21 -5.46
C ASP A 158 -25.83 -23.85 -5.50
N GLY A 159 -25.50 -22.58 -5.76
CA GLY A 159 -24.12 -22.08 -5.85
C GLY A 159 -23.53 -22.13 -7.24
N SER A 160 -24.20 -22.72 -8.24
CA SER A 160 -23.71 -22.76 -9.62
C SER A 160 -23.62 -21.36 -10.22
N ILE A 161 -22.60 -21.14 -11.06
CA ILE A 161 -22.32 -19.84 -11.69
C ILE A 161 -22.52 -20.01 -13.20
N SER A 162 -23.33 -19.13 -13.78
CA SER A 162 -23.53 -19.01 -15.22
C SER A 162 -23.03 -17.66 -15.71
N GLU A 163 -22.30 -17.66 -16.82
CA GLU A 163 -21.65 -16.49 -17.38
C GLU A 163 -22.18 -16.21 -18.79
N SER A 164 -22.65 -15.00 -19.05
CA SER A 164 -23.06 -14.53 -20.38
C SER A 164 -22.06 -13.53 -20.93
N ARG A 165 -21.23 -13.98 -21.87
CA ARG A 165 -20.18 -13.19 -22.54
C ARG A 165 -20.69 -12.47 -23.79
N THR A 166 -21.82 -11.77 -23.66
CA THR A 166 -22.48 -11.08 -24.79
C THR A 166 -21.57 -10.05 -25.46
N PHE A 167 -20.70 -9.41 -24.69
CA PHE A 167 -19.71 -8.45 -25.19
C PHE A 167 -18.79 -9.01 -26.29
N VAL A 168 -18.41 -10.30 -26.24
CA VAL A 168 -17.54 -10.89 -27.28
C VAL A 168 -18.24 -10.83 -28.63
N ARG A 169 -19.50 -11.27 -28.69
CA ARG A 169 -20.33 -11.17 -29.90
C ARG A 169 -20.60 -9.73 -30.32
N GLN A 170 -20.71 -8.79 -29.36
CA GLN A 170 -20.86 -7.38 -29.70
C GLN A 170 -19.59 -6.87 -30.40
N LEU A 171 -18.40 -7.20 -29.87
CA LEU A 171 -17.13 -6.84 -30.48
C LEU A 171 -16.99 -7.49 -31.86
N ASP A 172 -17.24 -8.79 -31.99
CA ASP A 172 -17.14 -9.51 -33.29
C ASP A 172 -18.02 -8.89 -34.38
N ARG A 173 -19.23 -8.46 -34.03
CA ARG A 173 -20.18 -7.87 -34.99
C ARG A 173 -19.85 -6.44 -35.35
N LEU A 174 -19.28 -5.68 -34.41
CA LEU A 174 -19.03 -4.25 -34.58
C LEU A 174 -17.65 -3.98 -35.15
N LEU A 175 -16.66 -4.82 -34.84
CA LEU A 175 -15.27 -4.65 -35.24
C LEU A 175 -14.96 -5.54 -36.43
N ALA A 176 -15.21 -5.01 -37.64
CA ALA A 176 -14.80 -5.65 -38.88
C ALA A 176 -13.66 -4.85 -39.53
N CYS A 177 -12.57 -5.53 -39.86
CA CYS A 177 -11.46 -4.96 -40.60
C CYS A 177 -10.95 -5.99 -41.62
N ASP A 178 -10.55 -5.52 -42.80
CA ASP A 178 -10.00 -6.34 -43.87
C ASP A 178 -8.57 -6.79 -43.50
N GLY A 179 -8.42 -7.98 -42.92
CA GLY A 179 -7.14 -8.55 -42.46
C GLY A 179 -7.31 -9.75 -41.52
N ASN A 180 -6.24 -10.17 -40.85
CA ASN A 180 -6.25 -11.25 -39.84
C ASN A 180 -6.82 -10.81 -38.47
N PHE A 181 -7.59 -9.72 -38.41
CA PHE A 181 -8.20 -9.27 -37.16
C PHE A 181 -9.33 -10.21 -36.74
N SER A 182 -9.30 -10.66 -35.49
CA SER A 182 -10.38 -11.47 -34.91
C SER A 182 -10.48 -11.18 -33.42
N VAL A 183 -11.70 -11.15 -32.87
CA VAL A 183 -11.87 -11.07 -31.42
C VAL A 183 -11.65 -12.47 -30.82
N PRO A 184 -10.77 -12.62 -29.82
CA PRO A 184 -10.53 -13.93 -29.22
C PRO A 184 -11.78 -14.50 -28.55
N SER A 185 -12.09 -15.77 -28.82
CA SER A 185 -13.23 -16.46 -28.20
C SER A 185 -13.11 -16.56 -26.68
N GLU A 186 -11.89 -16.53 -26.13
CA GLU A 186 -11.58 -16.59 -24.69
C GLU A 186 -11.31 -15.22 -24.03
N LEU A 187 -11.57 -14.12 -24.75
CA LEU A 187 -11.42 -12.75 -24.25
C LEU A 187 -12.14 -12.51 -22.91
N LYS A 188 -11.43 -12.11 -21.86
CA LYS A 188 -12.06 -11.85 -20.56
C LYS A 188 -12.58 -10.42 -20.49
N TYR A 189 -13.61 -10.21 -19.66
CA TYR A 189 -14.18 -8.87 -19.41
C TYR A 189 -13.28 -8.05 -18.47
N ARG A 190 -12.06 -7.75 -18.92
CA ARG A 190 -11.04 -6.98 -18.20
C ARG A 190 -10.57 -5.84 -19.07
N ILE A 191 -10.33 -4.68 -18.44
CA ILE A 191 -9.96 -3.46 -19.14
C ILE A 191 -8.72 -3.63 -20.04
N ALA A 192 -7.70 -4.35 -19.58
CA ALA A 192 -6.47 -4.58 -20.34
C ALA A 192 -6.73 -5.42 -21.61
N GLU A 193 -7.41 -6.55 -21.47
CA GLU A 193 -7.71 -7.45 -22.59
C GLU A 193 -8.67 -6.79 -23.60
N LEU A 194 -9.70 -6.09 -23.12
CA LEU A 194 -10.60 -5.33 -24.00
C LEU A 194 -9.85 -4.22 -24.74
N ARG A 195 -8.95 -3.51 -24.05
CA ARG A 195 -8.13 -2.47 -24.66
C ARG A 195 -7.28 -3.04 -25.78
N GLU A 196 -6.58 -4.15 -25.56
CA GLU A 196 -5.79 -4.83 -26.60
C GLU A 196 -6.59 -5.09 -27.87
N VAL A 197 -7.82 -5.62 -27.76
CA VAL A 197 -8.68 -5.86 -28.93
C VAL A 197 -9.02 -4.56 -29.67
N ILE A 198 -9.37 -3.49 -28.94
CA ILE A 198 -9.69 -2.19 -29.55
C ILE A 198 -8.46 -1.55 -30.19
N LEU A 199 -7.31 -1.71 -29.55
CA LEU A 199 -6.03 -1.31 -30.10
C LEU A 199 -5.78 -2.07 -31.43
N ASP A 200 -5.86 -3.40 -31.44
CA ASP A 200 -5.61 -4.19 -32.64
C ASP A 200 -6.55 -3.82 -33.80
N TYR A 201 -7.84 -3.61 -33.49
CA TYR A 201 -8.82 -3.12 -34.48
C TYR A 201 -8.42 -1.77 -35.07
N ASN A 202 -8.12 -0.80 -34.22
CA ASN A 202 -7.71 0.52 -34.67
C ASN A 202 -6.40 0.50 -35.47
N SER A 203 -5.53 -0.51 -35.27
CA SER A 203 -4.26 -0.64 -36.00
C SER A 203 -4.56 -1.07 -37.42
N CYS A 204 -5.51 -2.00 -37.53
CA CYS A 204 -5.98 -2.55 -38.79
C CYS A 204 -6.66 -1.48 -39.66
N MET A 205 -7.47 -0.59 -39.06
CA MET A 205 -8.27 0.37 -39.83
C MET A 205 -7.51 1.62 -40.33
N GLU A 206 -6.54 2.15 -39.58
CA GLU A 206 -6.01 3.51 -39.83
C GLU A 206 -4.48 3.66 -39.71
N GLY A 207 -3.71 2.57 -39.68
CA GLY A 207 -2.24 2.68 -39.74
C GLY A 207 -1.55 3.34 -38.53
N GLY A 208 -2.30 3.61 -37.44
CA GLY A 208 -1.74 3.87 -36.11
C GLY A 208 -1.52 5.34 -35.73
N SER A 209 -2.47 5.90 -35.00
CA SER A 209 -2.20 6.83 -33.89
C SER A 209 -3.31 6.69 -32.86
N ARG A 210 -2.95 6.60 -31.57
CA ARG A 210 -3.91 6.43 -30.48
C ARG A 210 -3.47 7.18 -29.25
N THR A 211 -4.36 8.00 -28.72
CA THR A 211 -4.26 8.37 -27.32
C THR A 211 -4.80 7.21 -26.50
N VAL A 212 -3.88 6.46 -25.87
CA VAL A 212 -4.24 5.58 -24.76
C VAL A 212 -4.10 6.40 -23.50
N TYR A 213 -5.20 6.58 -22.76
CA TYR A 213 -5.12 7.19 -21.46
C TYR A 213 -4.67 6.12 -20.45
N GLU A 214 -3.37 6.08 -20.21
CA GLU A 214 -2.77 5.22 -19.19
C GLU A 214 -2.96 5.81 -17.78
N ASN A 215 -4.20 5.75 -17.29
CA ASN A 215 -4.47 5.76 -15.85
C ASN A 215 -4.97 4.37 -15.40
N ILE A 216 -4.36 3.31 -15.94
CA ILE A 216 -4.31 2.04 -15.21
C ILE A 216 -3.12 2.22 -14.28
N PRO A 217 -3.31 2.33 -12.95
CA PRO A 217 -2.17 2.28 -12.05
C PRO A 217 -1.39 1.01 -12.41
N PRO A 218 -0.06 1.08 -12.65
CA PRO A 218 0.73 -0.14 -12.71
C PRO A 218 0.32 -0.94 -11.48
N ALA A 219 -0.08 -2.20 -11.66
CA ALA A 219 -0.62 -3.03 -10.58
C ALA A 219 0.31 -2.86 -9.38
N THR A 220 -0.09 -2.07 -8.39
CA THR A 220 0.78 -1.76 -7.28
C THR A 220 0.98 -3.08 -6.59
N LYS A 221 2.20 -3.62 -6.64
CA LYS A 221 2.51 -4.90 -6.00
C LYS A 221 2.02 -4.74 -4.56
N PRO A 222 1.02 -5.53 -4.11
CA PRO A 222 0.50 -5.36 -2.76
C PRO A 222 1.51 -5.85 -1.73
N TYR A 223 2.65 -6.37 -2.17
CA TYR A 223 3.74 -6.86 -1.36
C TYR A 223 4.91 -5.89 -1.40
N ARG A 224 5.51 -5.62 -0.25
CA ARG A 224 6.77 -4.89 -0.12
C ARG A 224 7.74 -5.70 0.72
N ILE A 225 9.00 -5.75 0.29
CA ILE A 225 10.09 -6.33 1.06
C ILE A 225 11.04 -5.21 1.45
N THR A 226 11.26 -5.01 2.75
CA THR A 226 12.11 -3.94 3.28
C THR A 226 13.27 -4.54 4.06
N LEU A 227 14.49 -4.14 3.74
CA LEU A 227 15.65 -4.41 4.58
C LEU A 227 15.64 -3.43 5.74
N LEU A 228 15.76 -3.93 6.97
CA LEU A 228 15.72 -3.12 8.19
C LEU A 228 17.06 -3.16 8.91
N GLN A 229 17.49 -2.00 9.36
CA GLN A 229 18.62 -1.82 10.26
C GLN A 229 18.19 -0.92 11.41
N GLY A 230 18.46 -1.35 12.63
CA GLY A 230 17.98 -0.67 13.82
C GLY A 230 18.97 -0.67 14.96
N ILE A 231 18.77 0.31 15.83
CA ILE A 231 19.45 0.40 17.12
C ILE A 231 18.38 0.16 18.19
N TYR A 232 18.62 -0.85 19.03
CA TYR A 232 17.74 -1.24 20.12
C TYR A 232 18.44 -0.95 21.45
N ARG A 233 17.87 -0.04 22.24
CA ARG A 233 18.36 0.29 23.58
C ARG A 233 17.52 -0.44 24.60
N THR A 234 18.09 -1.47 25.21
CA THR A 234 17.35 -2.43 26.04
C THR A 234 18.13 -2.85 27.28
N ASP A 235 17.42 -3.31 28.30
CA ASP A 235 17.97 -3.86 29.53
C ASP A 235 17.56 -5.32 29.72
N PHE A 236 18.22 -5.97 30.66
CA PHE A 236 17.81 -7.25 31.21
C PHE A 236 17.85 -7.18 32.71
N LYS A 237 16.76 -7.67 33.32
CA LYS A 237 16.63 -7.82 34.77
C LYS A 237 16.35 -9.26 35.13
N LEU A 238 17.12 -9.78 36.08
CA LEU A 238 16.84 -11.04 36.77
C LEU A 238 16.10 -10.70 38.07
N ILE A 239 14.87 -11.19 38.20
CA ILE A 239 14.00 -10.89 39.34
C ILE A 239 13.65 -12.19 40.05
N GLU A 240 13.79 -12.21 41.36
CA GLU A 240 13.33 -13.31 42.20
C GLU A 240 11.82 -13.24 42.41
N ARG A 241 11.13 -14.38 42.26
CA ARG A 241 9.65 -14.41 42.29
C ARG A 241 9.08 -14.36 43.69
N GLU A 242 9.81 -14.86 44.69
CA GLU A 242 9.34 -14.96 46.07
C GLU A 242 9.18 -13.58 46.72
N ASP A 243 10.16 -12.69 46.55
CA ASP A 243 10.19 -11.37 47.18
C ASP A 243 10.19 -10.20 46.17
N ASN A 244 10.18 -10.50 44.86
CA ASN A 244 10.26 -9.53 43.78
C ASN A 244 11.56 -8.69 43.78
N SER A 245 12.64 -9.18 44.40
CA SER A 245 13.93 -8.50 44.43
C SER A 245 14.65 -8.59 43.08
N VAL A 246 15.32 -7.51 42.69
CA VAL A 246 16.16 -7.48 41.48
C VAL A 246 17.54 -8.02 41.84
N ARG A 247 17.83 -9.26 41.42
CA ARG A 247 19.13 -9.88 41.64
C ARG A 247 20.20 -9.35 40.70
N VAL A 248 19.85 -9.09 39.44
CA VAL A 248 20.78 -8.61 38.42
C VAL A 248 20.09 -7.55 37.57
N ASN A 249 20.80 -6.45 37.32
CA ASN A 249 20.39 -5.42 36.36
C ASN A 249 21.57 -5.16 35.41
N SER A 250 21.38 -5.42 34.11
CA SER A 250 22.42 -5.23 33.10
C SER A 250 22.75 -3.77 32.79
N GLU A 251 21.91 -2.86 33.27
CA GLU A 251 21.72 -1.51 32.75
C GLU A 251 21.35 -1.51 31.26
N ASN A 252 21.02 -0.33 30.72
CA ASN A 252 20.65 -0.18 29.32
C ASN A 252 21.86 -0.41 28.41
N ARG A 253 21.76 -1.40 27.52
CA ARG A 253 22.73 -1.69 26.46
C ARG A 253 22.18 -1.27 25.11
N THR A 254 23.09 -0.84 24.24
CA THR A 254 22.77 -0.49 22.85
C THR A 254 23.14 -1.67 21.97
N VAL A 255 22.17 -2.16 21.21
CA VAL A 255 22.29 -3.35 20.38
C VAL A 255 21.97 -2.99 18.94
N LEU A 256 22.76 -3.52 18.01
CA LEU A 256 22.44 -3.47 16.59
C LEU A 256 21.49 -4.60 16.23
N ARG A 257 20.46 -4.28 15.45
CA ARG A 257 19.44 -5.22 14.99
C ARG A 257 19.33 -5.14 13.47
N LEU A 258 19.35 -6.29 12.82
CA LEU A 258 19.19 -6.43 11.38
C LEU A 258 17.97 -7.28 11.09
N GLY A 259 17.14 -6.87 10.14
CA GLY A 259 15.90 -7.60 9.85
C GLY A 259 15.39 -7.40 8.44
N VAL A 260 14.32 -8.11 8.15
CA VAL A 260 13.56 -7.99 6.90
C VAL A 260 12.10 -7.77 7.29
N GLU A 261 11.40 -6.93 6.55
CA GLU A 261 9.95 -6.76 6.65
C GLU A 261 9.31 -7.27 5.37
N ALA A 262 8.42 -8.25 5.49
CA ALA A 262 7.48 -8.62 4.45
C ALA A 262 6.13 -7.99 4.78
N GLU A 263 5.71 -7.02 3.97
CA GLU A 263 4.47 -6.27 4.15
C GLU A 263 3.48 -6.61 3.04
N TYR A 264 2.23 -6.90 3.42
CA TYR A 264 1.09 -6.99 2.54
C TYR A 264 0.13 -5.81 2.76
N VAL A 265 0.05 -4.94 1.77
CA VAL A 265 -0.84 -3.79 1.73
C VAL A 265 -2.21 -4.23 1.28
N THR A 266 -3.20 -4.06 2.15
CA THR A 266 -4.57 -4.48 1.85
C THR A 266 -5.18 -3.56 0.78
N PRO A 267 -6.00 -4.10 -0.16
CA PRO A 267 -6.63 -3.30 -1.22
C PRO A 267 -7.88 -2.53 -0.76
N TYR A 268 -8.17 -2.58 0.55
CA TYR A 268 -9.34 -1.99 1.20
C TYR A 268 -8.93 -0.70 1.91
N ALA A 269 -9.92 0.16 2.22
CA ALA A 269 -9.70 1.43 2.92
C ALA A 269 -8.54 2.24 2.29
N GLU A 270 -8.54 2.38 0.96
CA GLU A 270 -7.55 3.18 0.21
C GLU A 270 -6.08 2.80 0.48
N ASN A 271 -5.78 1.51 0.70
CA ASN A 271 -4.43 1.01 0.99
C ASN A 271 -3.85 1.55 2.31
N MET A 272 -4.70 1.98 3.24
CA MET A 272 -4.28 2.50 4.55
C MET A 272 -3.87 1.40 5.53
N LEU A 273 -4.29 0.15 5.34
CA LEU A 273 -3.98 -0.95 6.27
C LEU A 273 -3.03 -1.97 5.63
N SER A 274 -2.06 -2.44 6.41
CA SER A 274 -1.14 -3.49 6.00
C SER A 274 -0.92 -4.52 7.11
N VAL A 275 -0.68 -5.76 6.73
CA VAL A 275 -0.21 -6.83 7.63
C VAL A 275 1.26 -7.07 7.31
N LEU A 276 2.10 -7.22 8.32
CA LEU A 276 3.53 -7.40 8.13
C LEU A 276 4.12 -8.46 9.05
N PHE A 277 5.09 -9.19 8.51
CA PHE A 277 5.96 -10.10 9.25
C PHE A 277 7.38 -9.51 9.22
N ARG A 278 7.98 -9.31 10.39
CA ARG A 278 9.24 -8.54 10.51
C ARG A 278 10.34 -9.31 11.25
N PRO A 279 10.84 -10.43 10.70
CA PRO A 279 11.92 -11.18 11.32
C PRO A 279 13.17 -10.32 11.49
N SER A 280 13.80 -10.40 12.65
CA SER A 280 15.07 -9.72 12.91
C SER A 280 16.01 -10.55 13.76
N TYR A 281 17.30 -10.28 13.61
CA TYR A 281 18.40 -10.86 14.36
C TYR A 281 19.10 -9.77 15.16
N TYR A 282 19.47 -10.10 16.40
CA TYR A 282 20.35 -9.28 17.20
C TYR A 282 21.20 -10.13 18.15
N HIS A 283 22.34 -9.57 18.56
CA HIS A 283 23.21 -10.13 19.59
C HIS A 283 23.19 -9.23 20.82
N PHE A 284 23.00 -9.83 22.00
CA PHE A 284 22.98 -9.13 23.27
C PHE A 284 24.07 -9.69 24.18
N TYR A 285 24.88 -8.78 24.70
CA TYR A 285 25.88 -9.06 25.70
C TYR A 285 25.73 -8.11 26.88
N ALA A 286 25.65 -8.66 28.09
CA ALA A 286 25.74 -7.89 29.31
C ALA A 286 26.28 -8.71 30.48
N SER A 287 26.96 -8.02 31.40
CA SER A 287 27.37 -8.57 32.69
C SER A 287 26.83 -7.74 33.84
N GLY A 288 26.47 -8.38 34.94
CA GLY A 288 26.08 -7.73 36.19
C GLY A 288 26.50 -8.56 37.39
N TYR A 289 26.47 -7.95 38.58
CA TYR A 289 26.79 -8.62 39.83
C TYR A 289 25.53 -8.80 40.67
N ALA A 290 25.44 -9.91 41.40
CA ALA A 290 24.41 -10.08 42.42
C ALA A 290 24.59 -9.10 43.58
N SER A 291 23.47 -8.61 44.11
CA SER A 291 23.45 -7.71 45.27
C SER A 291 23.68 -8.48 46.59
N ALA A 292 24.94 -8.85 46.90
CA ALA A 292 25.47 -9.39 48.19
C ALA A 292 24.87 -10.72 48.74
N PRO A 293 25.59 -11.52 49.57
CA PRO A 293 26.93 -11.33 50.17
C PRO A 293 28.09 -11.93 49.37
N GLU A 294 27.83 -12.83 48.43
CA GLU A 294 28.82 -13.33 47.47
C GLU A 294 28.49 -12.72 46.10
N ALA A 295 29.35 -11.82 45.62
CA ALA A 295 29.13 -11.11 44.36
C ALA A 295 29.38 -12.03 43.17
N SER A 296 28.45 -12.97 42.93
CA SER A 296 28.44 -13.77 41.71
C SER A 296 28.31 -12.85 40.49
N GLN A 297 29.22 -13.02 39.54
CA GLN A 297 29.14 -12.36 38.24
C GLN A 297 28.19 -13.14 37.34
N PHE A 298 27.11 -12.49 36.91
CA PHE A 298 26.21 -13.00 35.90
C PHE A 298 26.57 -12.42 34.53
N VAL A 299 26.75 -13.29 33.54
CA VAL A 299 27.00 -12.90 32.15
C VAL A 299 25.91 -13.48 31.27
N MET A 300 25.25 -12.61 30.54
CA MET A 300 24.36 -12.98 29.47
C MET A 300 25.02 -12.70 28.14
N ASP A 301 25.17 -13.76 27.38
CA ASP A 301 25.63 -13.69 26.01
C ASP A 301 24.69 -14.54 25.17
N TYR A 302 23.86 -13.89 24.36
CA TYR A 302 22.95 -14.61 23.48
C TYR A 302 22.68 -13.85 22.20
N SER A 303 22.43 -14.63 21.16
CA SER A 303 21.81 -14.14 19.94
C SER A 303 20.33 -14.51 19.94
N ALA A 304 19.51 -13.75 19.24
CA ALA A 304 18.08 -14.06 19.14
C ALA A 304 17.52 -13.71 17.76
N PHE A 305 16.57 -14.54 17.33
CA PHE A 305 15.62 -14.18 16.29
C PHE A 305 14.35 -13.66 16.94
N ASP A 306 13.91 -12.47 16.54
CA ASP A 306 12.59 -11.94 16.87
C ASP A 306 11.69 -12.09 15.64
N LEU A 307 10.54 -12.73 15.81
CA LEU A 307 9.61 -13.11 14.74
C LEU A 307 8.22 -12.47 14.94
N PRO A 308 8.09 -11.14 14.87
CA PRO A 308 6.83 -10.44 15.07
C PRO A 308 5.92 -10.47 13.84
N LEU A 309 4.63 -10.65 14.11
CA LEU A 309 3.52 -10.38 13.21
C LEU A 309 2.81 -9.10 13.68
N ALA A 310 2.59 -8.17 12.77
CA ALA A 310 2.06 -6.85 13.11
C ALA A 310 1.07 -6.32 12.07
N VAL A 311 0.34 -5.30 12.48
CA VAL A 311 -0.55 -4.52 11.63
C VAL A 311 -0.04 -3.09 11.59
N ARG A 312 -0.02 -2.50 10.39
CA ARG A 312 0.37 -1.12 10.16
C ARG A 312 -0.78 -0.32 9.55
N TYR A 313 -1.02 0.85 10.12
CA TYR A 313 -1.92 1.86 9.58
C TYR A 313 -1.11 3.01 8.99
N TYR A 314 -1.41 3.36 7.74
CA TYR A 314 -0.82 4.47 7.00
C TYR A 314 -1.76 5.67 6.93
N ARG A 315 -1.15 6.84 6.91
CA ARG A 315 -1.80 8.09 6.49
C ARG A 315 -0.87 8.87 5.60
N SER A 316 -1.32 9.20 4.39
CA SER A 316 -0.59 10.12 3.51
C SER A 316 -0.57 11.51 4.16
N VAL A 317 0.62 12.00 4.43
CA VAL A 317 0.84 13.38 4.89
C VAL A 317 1.11 14.28 3.69
N ARG A 318 1.83 13.73 2.70
CA ARG A 318 2.13 14.32 1.39
C ARG A 318 2.15 13.20 0.34
N GLU A 319 2.29 13.54 -0.93
CA GLU A 319 2.37 12.55 -2.02
C GLU A 319 3.56 11.60 -1.85
N ASP A 320 4.69 12.13 -1.40
CA ASP A 320 5.94 11.40 -1.20
C ASP A 320 6.15 10.96 0.25
N ILE A 321 5.32 11.38 1.21
CA ILE A 321 5.49 11.06 2.63
C ILE A 321 4.23 10.44 3.21
N LYS A 322 4.36 9.22 3.70
CA LYS A 322 3.34 8.50 4.46
C LYS A 322 3.79 8.35 5.90
N ALA A 323 3.02 8.89 6.84
CA ALA A 323 3.19 8.55 8.25
C ALA A 323 2.51 7.20 8.52
N TYR A 324 3.02 6.46 9.49
CA TYR A 324 2.41 5.19 9.88
C TYR A 324 2.56 4.91 11.38
N ALA A 325 1.66 4.07 11.87
CA ALA A 325 1.74 3.45 13.18
C ALA A 325 1.66 1.94 13.01
N THR A 326 2.51 1.21 13.71
CA THR A 326 2.57 -0.25 13.70
C THR A 326 2.35 -0.78 15.11
N GLY A 327 1.58 -1.86 15.24
CA GLY A 327 1.44 -2.63 16.48
C GLY A 327 1.45 -4.12 16.19
N GLY A 328 2.15 -4.91 17.00
CA GLY A 328 2.30 -6.35 16.77
C GLY A 328 2.71 -7.16 17.98
N ILE A 329 2.66 -8.46 17.81
CA ILE A 329 3.11 -9.46 18.78
C ILE A 329 4.05 -10.43 18.08
N GLY A 330 5.00 -10.98 18.82
CA GLY A 330 6.02 -11.86 18.26
C GLY A 330 6.47 -12.93 19.22
N VAL A 331 7.36 -13.77 18.70
CA VAL A 331 8.09 -14.78 19.47
C VAL A 331 9.57 -14.50 19.27
N ILE A 332 10.29 -14.33 20.38
CA ILE A 332 11.74 -14.27 20.41
C ILE A 332 12.26 -15.67 20.69
N VAL A 333 13.16 -16.13 19.83
CA VAL A 333 13.86 -17.41 19.92
C VAL A 333 15.33 -17.13 20.22
N PRO A 334 15.74 -17.16 21.50
CA PRO A 334 17.13 -16.97 21.88
C PRO A 334 17.94 -18.26 21.70
N PHE A 335 19.21 -18.09 21.35
CA PHE A 335 20.22 -19.14 21.29
C PHE A 335 21.49 -18.59 21.93
N GLY A 336 21.68 -19.02 23.17
CA GLY A 336 22.71 -18.56 24.08
C GLY A 336 22.39 -19.00 25.49
N GLU A 337 23.27 -18.65 26.41
CA GLU A 337 23.29 -19.22 27.76
C GLU A 337 23.50 -18.12 28.79
N LEU A 338 22.96 -18.34 29.99
CA LEU A 338 23.27 -17.54 31.16
C LEU A 338 24.43 -18.22 31.90
N TYR A 339 25.48 -17.46 32.16
CA TYR A 339 26.62 -17.89 32.96
C TYR A 339 26.64 -17.18 34.31
N GLU A 340 27.01 -17.92 35.35
CA GLU A 340 27.30 -17.43 36.70
C GLU A 340 28.71 -17.89 37.06
N ASN A 341 29.60 -16.93 37.35
CA ASN A 341 31.02 -17.19 37.65
C ASN A 341 31.72 -18.10 36.62
N GLY A 342 31.33 -17.96 35.34
CA GLY A 342 31.86 -18.76 34.23
C GLY A 342 31.24 -20.15 34.06
N GLN A 343 30.34 -20.57 34.95
CA GLN A 343 29.56 -21.81 34.80
C GLN A 343 28.19 -21.53 34.20
N GLN A 344 27.78 -22.36 33.24
CA GLN A 344 26.45 -22.28 32.67
C GLN A 344 25.39 -22.65 33.72
N VAL A 345 24.46 -21.73 33.99
CA VAL A 345 23.39 -21.92 34.99
C VAL A 345 22.02 -22.13 34.36
N LEU A 346 21.74 -21.49 33.23
CA LEU A 346 20.41 -21.59 32.61
C LEU A 346 20.43 -21.44 31.09
N LYS A 347 19.67 -22.31 30.41
CA LYS A 347 19.35 -22.17 28.99
C LYS A 347 18.16 -21.23 28.79
N LEU A 348 18.32 -20.23 27.93
CA LEU A 348 17.25 -19.30 27.59
C LEU A 348 16.13 -20.00 26.80
N LYS A 349 14.88 -19.68 27.11
CA LYS A 349 13.69 -20.20 26.42
C LYS A 349 13.06 -19.14 25.53
N SER A 350 12.32 -19.58 24.53
CA SER A 350 11.52 -18.69 23.69
C SER A 350 10.50 -17.91 24.52
N ARG A 351 10.29 -16.64 24.15
CA ARG A 351 9.42 -15.72 24.89
C ARG A 351 8.55 -14.90 23.95
N LEU A 352 7.39 -14.49 24.43
CA LEU A 352 6.51 -13.58 23.67
C LEU A 352 7.09 -12.15 23.69
N SER A 353 6.91 -11.44 22.59
CA SER A 353 7.21 -10.01 22.45
C SER A 353 5.97 -9.23 22.03
N ALA A 354 5.90 -7.97 22.43
CA ALA A 354 4.93 -7.00 21.93
C ALA A 354 5.68 -5.76 21.47
N THR A 355 5.34 -5.26 20.29
CA THR A 355 6.01 -4.12 19.65
C THR A 355 5.00 -3.07 19.19
N ALA A 356 5.38 -1.80 19.35
CA ALA A 356 4.64 -0.68 18.81
C ALA A 356 5.64 0.37 18.28
N ASP A 357 5.41 0.89 17.08
CA ASP A 357 6.24 1.93 16.48
C ASP A 357 5.42 2.97 15.72
N ILE A 358 5.96 4.18 15.63
CA ILE A 358 5.49 5.22 14.72
C ILE A 358 6.63 5.59 13.78
N GLY A 359 6.31 5.86 12.53
CA GLY A 359 7.33 6.16 11.54
C GLY A 359 6.81 6.92 10.34
N VAL A 360 7.76 7.23 9.46
CA VAL A 360 7.52 7.89 8.19
C VAL A 360 8.16 7.07 7.08
N ARG A 361 7.49 7.02 5.94
CA ARG A 361 7.96 6.40 4.70
C ARG A 361 8.02 7.44 3.59
N TYR A 362 9.19 7.57 2.98
CA TYR A 362 9.48 8.48 1.89
C TYR A 362 9.52 7.74 0.55
N ARG A 363 8.72 8.20 -0.41
CA ARG A 363 8.59 7.66 -1.78
C ARG A 363 8.39 6.15 -1.85
N ASP A 364 7.72 5.58 -0.85
CA ASP A 364 7.55 4.14 -0.67
C ASP A 364 8.85 3.31 -0.55
N GLN A 365 10.03 3.95 -0.55
CA GLN A 365 11.34 3.31 -0.57
C GLN A 365 12.08 3.39 0.76
N TRP A 366 12.08 4.55 1.42
CA TRP A 366 12.87 4.75 2.63
C TRP A 366 11.97 4.89 3.83
N SER A 367 12.28 4.25 4.95
CA SER A 367 11.51 4.40 6.18
C SER A 367 12.39 4.72 7.38
N LEU A 368 11.85 5.51 8.30
CA LEU A 368 12.41 5.78 9.63
C LEU A 368 11.30 5.63 10.66
N ALA A 369 11.54 4.84 11.71
CA ALA A 369 10.61 4.63 12.79
C ALA A 369 11.28 4.71 14.16
N ILE A 370 10.50 5.16 15.15
CA ILE A 370 10.81 5.04 16.57
C ILE A 370 9.73 4.17 17.21
N GLY A 371 10.15 3.24 18.06
CA GLY A 371 9.22 2.31 18.69
C GLY A 371 9.70 1.82 20.05
N TYR A 372 8.85 1.01 20.65
CA TYR A 372 9.09 0.35 21.92
C TYR A 372 8.75 -1.13 21.79
N GLU A 373 9.58 -1.97 22.40
CA GLU A 373 9.39 -3.42 22.47
C GLU A 373 9.43 -3.87 23.92
N ALA A 374 8.45 -4.67 24.32
CA ALA A 374 8.39 -5.34 25.60
C ALA A 374 8.46 -6.85 25.40
N GLN A 375 9.24 -7.53 26.24
CA GLN A 375 9.48 -8.97 26.15
C GLN A 375 9.03 -9.66 27.43
N GLY A 376 8.36 -10.81 27.27
CA GLY A 376 7.90 -11.66 28.35
C GLY A 376 9.04 -12.42 29.05
N ASN A 377 8.68 -13.25 30.03
CA ASN A 377 9.65 -14.07 30.75
C ASN A 377 10.30 -15.12 29.82
N GLY A 378 11.63 -15.18 29.80
CA GLY A 378 12.43 -16.12 29.00
C GLY A 378 13.21 -17.15 29.82
N LEU A 379 13.02 -17.20 31.14
CA LEU A 379 13.69 -18.17 32.02
C LEU A 379 12.75 -19.36 32.32
N GLY A 380 13.32 -20.57 32.42
CA GLY A 380 12.62 -21.75 32.92
C GLY A 380 12.78 -21.92 34.44
N GLY A 381 11.71 -22.30 35.14
CA GLY A 381 11.69 -22.53 36.60
C GLY A 381 10.73 -21.61 37.35
N GLU A 382 10.49 -21.89 38.63
CA GLU A 382 9.52 -21.16 39.47
C GLU A 382 10.13 -20.07 40.35
N ALA A 383 11.46 -20.04 40.52
CA ALA A 383 12.13 -19.10 41.42
C ALA A 383 12.50 -17.75 40.76
N LEU A 384 12.78 -17.73 39.45
CA LEU A 384 13.30 -16.55 38.75
C LEU A 384 12.40 -16.14 37.57
N ARG A 385 12.36 -14.84 37.27
CA ARG A 385 11.78 -14.28 36.05
C ARG A 385 12.71 -13.27 35.40
N SER A 386 12.72 -13.21 34.07
CA SER A 386 13.36 -12.13 33.31
C SER A 386 12.34 -11.10 32.85
N SER A 387 12.77 -9.84 32.79
CA SER A 387 12.05 -8.77 32.08
C SER A 387 13.04 -7.99 31.22
N THR A 388 12.64 -7.73 29.99
CA THR A 388 13.42 -6.98 28.99
C THR A 388 12.46 -6.08 28.24
N SER A 389 12.80 -4.80 28.13
CA SER A 389 12.12 -3.89 27.23
C SER A 389 13.09 -2.84 26.69
N GLY A 390 12.67 -2.08 25.68
CA GLY A 390 13.58 -1.11 25.09
C GLY A 390 12.96 -0.22 24.04
N LEU A 391 13.62 0.91 23.82
CA LEU A 391 13.36 1.81 22.70
C LEU A 391 14.14 1.35 21.48
N GLN A 392 13.52 1.41 20.32
CA GLN A 392 14.17 1.11 19.04
C GLN A 392 14.05 2.28 18.08
N ILE A 393 15.12 2.54 17.35
CA ILE A 393 15.12 3.39 16.15
C ILE A 393 15.45 2.48 14.98
N THR A 394 14.60 2.44 13.97
CA THR A 394 14.76 1.56 12.81
C THR A 394 14.72 2.37 11.53
N THR A 395 15.67 2.12 10.65
CA THR A 395 15.66 2.59 9.26
C THR A 395 15.41 1.43 8.32
N GLY A 396 14.77 1.70 7.19
CA GLY A 396 14.44 0.67 6.22
C GLY A 396 14.59 1.13 4.77
N TYR A 397 14.94 0.17 3.92
CA TYR A 397 15.00 0.33 2.47
C TYR A 397 14.14 -0.74 1.79
N THR A 398 13.08 -0.32 1.10
CA THR A 398 12.17 -1.18 0.35
C THR A 398 12.78 -1.53 -1.00
N LEU A 399 12.79 -2.81 -1.33
CA LEU A 399 13.22 -3.32 -2.63
C LEU A 399 12.18 -2.98 -3.74
N PRO A 400 12.62 -2.72 -4.98
CA PRO A 400 11.76 -2.34 -6.10
C PRO A 400 10.79 -3.43 -6.63
#